data_AF-I3ZR87-F1
#
_entry.id   AF-I3ZR87-F1
#
_cell.length_a   1.000
_cell.length_b   1.000
_cell.length_c   1.000
_cell.angle_alpha   90.00
_cell.angle_beta   90.00
_cell.angle_gamma   90.00
#
_symmetry.space_group_name_H-M   'P 1'
#
loop_
_entity.id
_entity.type
_entity.pdbx_description
1 polymer ?
#
loop_
_entity_poly.entity_id
_entity_poly.type
_entity_poly.pdbx_seq_one_letter_code
_entity_poly.pdbx_strand_id
1 'polypeptide(L)'
;MELVRAYEKERELQRLRELRASLELKLAEVNEAKRYLKSGDRKLYRLLSGLLVEVSGEEAREHLESIEMAYRRELERLKRREEEVLGELRDLRARPS
;
A
#
# COMPACT_ATOMS: atom_id res chain seq x y z
N MET A 1 22.67 24.59 -5.48
CA MET A 1 21.34 24.31 -6.09
C MET A 1 21.07 22.81 -6.18
N GLU A 2 22.07 21.97 -6.47
CA GLU A 2 21.92 20.50 -6.49
C GLU A 2 21.64 19.87 -5.11
N LEU A 3 22.20 20.43 -4.03
CA LEU A 3 21.92 19.98 -2.66
C LEU A 3 20.42 20.07 -2.30
N VAL A 4 19.74 21.13 -2.78
CA VAL A 4 18.30 21.32 -2.58
C VAL A 4 17.51 20.28 -3.35
N ARG A 5 17.91 19.98 -4.59
CA ARG A 5 17.28 18.93 -5.41
C ARG A 5 17.45 17.53 -4.80
N ALA A 6 18.63 17.23 -4.27
CA ALA A 6 18.88 15.96 -3.57
C ALA A 6 17.99 15.85 -2.32
N TYR A 7 17.86 16.93 -1.54
CA TYR A 7 16.99 16.97 -0.37
C TYR A 7 15.50 16.77 -0.71
N GLU A 8 15.02 17.39 -1.79
CA GLU A 8 13.65 17.19 -2.28
C GLU A 8 13.40 15.72 -2.65
N LYS A 9 14.36 15.08 -3.31
CA LYS A 9 14.28 13.68 -3.70
C LYS A 9 14.33 12.72 -2.50
N GLU A 10 15.12 13.04 -1.48
CA GLU A 10 15.10 12.29 -0.21
C GLU A 10 13.73 12.37 0.48
N ARG A 11 13.10 13.55 0.48
CA ARG A 11 11.74 13.71 0.99
C ARG A 11 10.71 12.95 0.17
N GLU A 12 10.83 12.95 -1.16
CA GLU A 12 9.97 12.16 -2.05
C GLU A 12 10.09 10.66 -1.72
N LEU A 13 11.32 10.14 -1.62
CA LEU A 13 11.58 8.75 -1.28
C LEU A 13 11.02 8.36 0.09
N GLN A 14 11.15 9.23 1.08
CA GLN A 14 10.60 8.99 2.41
C GLN A 14 9.07 8.86 2.39
N ARG A 15 8.37 9.76 1.68
CA ARG A 15 6.91 9.71 1.53
C ARG A 15 6.44 8.44 0.81
N LEU A 16 7.17 8.01 -0.22
CA LEU A 16 6.88 6.77 -0.93
C LEU A 16 6.97 5.55 -0.01
N ARG A 17 8.03 5.47 0.80
CA ARG A 17 8.24 4.39 1.76
C ARG A 17 7.17 4.35 2.86
N GLU A 18 6.77 5.51 3.37
CA GLU A 18 5.68 5.61 4.35
C GLU A 18 4.36 5.12 3.78
N LEU A 19 4.04 5.52 2.54
CA LEU A 19 2.84 5.07 1.84
C LEU A 19 2.90 3.56 1.56
N ARG A 20 4.05 3.04 1.15
CA ARG A 20 4.28 1.61 0.92
C ARG A 20 4.07 0.81 2.19
N ALA A 21 4.69 1.21 3.31
CA ALA A 21 4.54 0.54 4.60
C ALA A 21 3.09 0.54 5.08
N SER A 22 2.36 1.65 4.88
CA SER A 22 0.93 1.73 5.20
C SER A 22 0.10 0.72 4.38
N LEU A 23 0.39 0.59 3.09
CA LEU A 23 -0.31 -0.38 2.22
C LEU A 23 0.08 -1.83 2.52
N GLU A 24 1.33 -2.09 2.89
CA GLU A 24 1.78 -3.43 3.32
C GLU A 24 1.03 -3.88 4.59
N LEU A 25 0.83 -2.96 5.55
CA LEU A 25 0.02 -3.23 6.75
C LEU A 25 -1.44 -3.54 6.38
N LYS A 26 -2.07 -2.70 5.55
CA LYS A 26 -3.46 -2.92 5.10
C LYS A 26 -3.61 -4.25 4.34
N LEU A 27 -2.62 -4.63 3.55
CA LEU A 27 -2.62 -5.92 2.84
C LEU A 27 -2.49 -7.09 3.82
N ALA A 28 -1.69 -6.97 4.87
CA ALA A 28 -1.60 -7.97 5.92
C ALA A 28 -2.96 -8.15 6.65
N GLU A 29 -3.65 -7.05 6.96
CA GLU A 29 -5.00 -7.07 7.55
C GLU A 29 -6.02 -7.77 6.63
N VAL A 30 -5.99 -7.49 5.32
CA VAL A 30 -6.84 -8.17 4.33
C VAL A 30 -6.56 -9.68 4.30
N ASN A 31 -5.29 -10.08 4.29
CA ASN A 31 -4.92 -11.50 4.30
C ASN A 31 -5.38 -12.21 5.57
N GLU A 32 -5.31 -11.53 6.70
CA GLU A 32 -5.80 -12.04 7.98
C GLU A 32 -7.33 -12.15 7.99
N ALA A 33 -8.06 -11.15 7.48
CA ALA A 33 -9.52 -11.22 7.30
C ALA A 33 -9.94 -12.41 6.42
N LYS A 34 -9.21 -12.67 5.32
CA LYS A 34 -9.45 -13.83 4.45
C LYS A 34 -9.26 -15.17 5.17
N ARG A 35 -8.37 -15.25 6.16
CA ARG A 35 -8.21 -16.47 6.99
C ARG A 35 -9.44 -16.69 7.88
N TYR A 36 -9.97 -15.63 8.49
CA TYR A 36 -11.18 -15.73 9.31
C TYR A 36 -12.42 -16.11 8.49
N LEU A 37 -12.56 -15.66 7.24
CA LEU A 37 -13.66 -16.07 6.37
C LEU A 37 -13.72 -17.57 6.10
N LYS A 38 -12.59 -18.29 6.18
CA LYS A 38 -12.57 -19.75 5.99
C LYS A 38 -13.15 -20.52 7.19
N SER A 39 -13.41 -19.85 8.32
CA SER A 39 -13.67 -20.48 9.62
C SER A 39 -15.15 -20.62 10.04
N GLY A 40 -16.12 -20.41 9.14
CA GLY A 40 -17.54 -20.77 9.35
C GLY A 40 -18.53 -19.61 9.46
N ASP A 41 -19.72 -19.95 9.97
CA ASP A 41 -21.03 -19.24 9.93
C ASP A 41 -21.12 -17.96 10.78
N ARG A 42 -20.10 -17.11 10.73
CA ARG A 42 -20.06 -15.85 11.47
C ARG A 42 -20.84 -14.77 10.74
N LYS A 43 -21.52 -13.91 11.50
CA LYS A 43 -22.03 -12.64 10.97
C LYS A 43 -20.86 -11.76 10.58
N LEU A 44 -20.87 -11.26 9.35
CA LEU A 44 -19.84 -10.41 8.79
C LEU A 44 -20.42 -9.01 8.60
N TYR A 45 -19.60 -8.01 8.90
CA TYR A 45 -19.98 -6.63 8.74
C TYR A 45 -18.87 -5.87 8.02
N ARG A 46 -19.28 -4.96 7.14
CA ARG A 46 -18.37 -4.02 6.46
C ARG A 46 -18.63 -2.62 6.97
N LEU A 47 -17.57 -1.91 7.33
CA LEU A 47 -17.62 -0.50 7.70
C LEU A 47 -17.56 0.38 6.44
N LEU A 48 -18.56 1.22 6.24
CA LEU A 48 -18.73 2.13 5.11
C LEU A 48 -19.08 3.53 5.62
N SER A 49 -18.11 4.46 5.60
CA SER A 49 -18.34 5.86 5.98
C SER A 49 -19.07 6.05 7.32
N GLY A 50 -18.76 5.20 8.30
CA GLY A 50 -19.39 5.22 9.64
C GLY A 50 -20.57 4.27 9.82
N LEU A 51 -21.03 3.58 8.77
CA LEU A 51 -22.09 2.58 8.83
C LEU A 51 -21.52 1.17 8.86
N LEU A 52 -22.06 0.30 9.72
CA LEU A 52 -21.80 -1.14 9.69
C LEU A 52 -22.94 -1.83 8.93
N VAL A 53 -22.61 -2.44 7.81
CA VAL A 53 -23.56 -3.16 6.96
C VAL A 53 -23.26 -4.65 7.05
N GLU A 54 -24.27 -5.47 7.38
CA GLU A 54 -24.15 -6.91 7.35
C GLU A 54 -23.93 -7.38 5.90
N VAL A 55 -22.97 -8.27 5.70
CA VAL A 55 -22.60 -8.81 4.39
C VAL A 55 -22.54 -10.33 4.46
N SER A 56 -22.83 -10.97 3.33
CA SER A 56 -22.64 -12.41 3.17
C SER A 56 -21.16 -12.81 3.11
N GLY A 57 -20.88 -14.09 3.30
CA GLY A 57 -19.53 -14.63 3.14
C GLY A 57 -18.95 -14.47 1.73
N GLU A 58 -19.82 -14.52 0.71
CA GLU A 58 -19.44 -14.32 -0.69
C GLU A 58 -19.11 -12.86 -0.98
N GLU A 59 -19.98 -11.92 -0.59
CA GLU A 59 -19.72 -10.47 -0.72
C GLU A 59 -18.43 -10.05 0.00
N ALA A 60 -18.19 -10.59 1.20
CA ALA A 60 -16.95 -10.33 1.93
C ALA A 60 -15.73 -10.89 1.20
N ARG A 61 -15.82 -12.08 0.59
CA ARG A 61 -14.72 -12.69 -0.17
C ARG A 61 -14.39 -11.89 -1.41
N GLU A 62 -15.38 -11.56 -2.23
CA GLU A 62 -15.21 -10.76 -3.44
C GLU A 62 -14.59 -9.40 -3.11
N HIS A 63 -15.07 -8.76 -2.04
CA HIS A 63 -14.55 -7.48 -1.59
C HIS A 63 -13.07 -7.56 -1.19
N LEU A 64 -12.70 -8.55 -0.37
CA LEU A 64 -11.32 -8.72 0.08
C LEU A 64 -10.38 -9.08 -1.08
N GLU A 65 -10.83 -9.88 -2.05
CA GLU A 65 -10.05 -10.19 -3.25
C GLU A 65 -9.83 -8.95 -4.13
N SER A 66 -10.86 -8.15 -4.32
CA SER A 66 -10.77 -6.88 -5.07
C SER A 66 -9.78 -5.91 -4.42
N ILE A 67 -9.86 -5.73 -3.09
CA ILE A 67 -8.93 -4.87 -2.35
C ILE A 67 -7.51 -5.43 -2.39
N GLU A 68 -7.32 -6.73 -2.18
CA GLU A 68 -6.01 -7.38 -2.25
C GLU A 68 -5.34 -7.13 -3.60
N MET A 69 -6.07 -7.30 -4.70
CA MET A 69 -5.57 -7.01 -6.05
C MET A 69 -5.21 -5.54 -6.21
N ALA A 70 -6.03 -4.61 -5.71
CA ALA A 70 -5.76 -3.18 -5.79
C ALA A 70 -4.47 -2.81 -5.01
N TYR A 71 -4.34 -3.29 -3.78
CA TYR A 71 -3.16 -3.03 -2.95
C TYR A 71 -1.89 -3.64 -3.54
N ARG A 72 -1.94 -4.86 -4.09
CA ARG A 72 -0.78 -5.48 -4.75
C ARG A 72 -0.30 -4.67 -5.95
N ARG A 73 -1.23 -4.22 -6.81
CA ARG A 73 -0.88 -3.37 -7.97
C ARG A 73 -0.27 -2.05 -7.53
N GLU A 74 -0.84 -1.42 -6.51
CA GLU A 74 -0.34 -0.15 -5.99
C GLU A 74 1.02 -0.29 -5.33
N LEU A 75 1.26 -1.37 -4.57
CA LEU A 75 2.57 -1.66 -3.98
C LEU A 75 3.65 -1.86 -5.05
N GLU A 76 3.33 -2.55 -6.13
CA GLU A 76 4.24 -2.73 -7.27
C GLU A 76 4.58 -1.38 -7.93
N ARG A 77 3.58 -0.52 -8.10
CA ARG A 77 3.76 0.86 -8.61
C ARG A 77 4.68 1.67 -7.70
N LEU A 78 4.48 1.61 -6.38
CA LEU A 78 5.29 2.33 -5.41
C LEU A 78 6.74 1.83 -5.39
N LYS A 79 6.97 0.52 -5.45
CA LYS A 79 8.32 -0.06 -5.50
C LYS A 79 9.10 0.43 -6.72
N ARG A 80 8.49 0.40 -7.90
CA ARG A 80 9.12 0.95 -9.12
C ARG A 80 9.45 2.43 -8.96
N ARG A 81 8.54 3.21 -8.40
CA ARG A 81 8.77 4.63 -8.16
C ARG A 81 9.87 4.90 -7.14
N GLU A 82 9.97 4.09 -6.08
CA GLU A 82 11.07 4.15 -5.12
C GLU A 82 12.42 3.86 -5.78
N GLU A 83 12.47 2.85 -6.66
CA GLU A 83 13.68 2.50 -7.43
C GLU A 83 14.12 3.62 -8.38
N GLU A 84 13.16 4.24 -9.10
CA GLU A 84 13.41 5.41 -9.95
C GLU A 84 14.01 6.58 -9.15
N VAL A 85 13.36 6.98 -8.06
CA VAL A 85 13.82 8.11 -7.22
C VAL A 85 15.17 7.81 -6.58
N LEU A 86 15.42 6.55 -6.20
CA LEU A 86 16.70 6.12 -5.67
C LEU A 86 17.81 6.15 -6.73
N GLY A 87 17.49 5.82 -7.99
CA GLY A 87 18.38 6.01 -9.14
C GLY A 87 18.73 7.48 -9.34
N GLU A 88 17.73 8.36 -9.41
CA GLU A 88 17.93 9.80 -9.55
C GLU A 88 18.78 10.39 -8.41
N LEU A 89 18.58 9.93 -7.17
CA LEU A 89 19.40 10.34 -6.02
C LEU A 89 20.86 9.91 -6.14
N ARG A 90 21.12 8.70 -6.66
CA ARG A 90 22.49 8.22 -6.89
C ARG A 90 23.19 9.08 -7.93
N ASP A 91 22.50 9.41 -9.01
CA ASP A 91 23.04 10.25 -10.08
C ASP A 91 23.33 11.67 -9.61
N LEU A 92 22.45 12.26 -8.79
CA LEU A 92 22.67 13.59 -8.20
C LEU A 92 23.86 13.61 -7.23
N ARG A 93 24.10 12.53 -6.50
CA ARG A 93 25.24 12.42 -5.57
C ARG A 93 26.57 12.11 -6.26
N ALA A 94 26.54 11.53 -7.45
CA ALA A 94 27.72 11.19 -8.23
C ALA A 94 28.28 12.35 -9.06
N ARG A 95 27.53 13.46 -9.20
CA ARG A 95 27.99 14.65 -9.90
C ARG A 95 28.96 15.44 -9.00
N PRO A 96 30.17 15.77 -9.49
CA PRO A 96 31.07 16.66 -8.75
C PRO A 96 30.44 18.06 -8.69
N SER A 97 30.41 18.62 -7.49
CA SER A 97 29.93 19.97 -7.17
C SER A 97 30.75 21.08 -7.83
#